data_AF-A0A1H1XW17-F1
#
_entry.id   AF-A0A1H1XW17-F1
#
_cell.length_a   1.000
_cell.length_b   1.000
_cell.length_c   1.000
_cell.angle_alpha   90.00
_cell.angle_beta   90.00
_cell.angle_gamma   90.00
#
_symmetry.space_group_name_H-M   'P 1'
#
loop_
_entity.id
_entity.type
_entity.pdbx_description
1 polymer ?
#
loop_
_entity_poly.entity_id
_entity_poly.type
_entity_poly.pdbx_seq_one_letter_code
_entity_poly.pdbx_strand_id
1 'polypeptide(L)'
;METSQSSGPARFGGPPGNAVGRATAFRACPTGRPTDRSVRQSHQTGRRARTGVPAGDRSPRSTGNAHGGTMPVHQPLDLAGLDRTLNCAGTPWDLARNPMTALSESERADRVRFPLPRPRAAEAGPGGPRVTVPATPAPGAPRPGDRSNRTGGDAGEAGHFDLRDVDGVDYTTPVKDQGPCGSCVAFATLAAVEHVARFTRHMPDLPLDLSEAHAFHGYGRSDGAGADTGWWPGRLLPSVAESGVAFEDCLPYSPNDADDTGLDPGWLDRRVRVTGFTRIGAGPGAIKEHLRTYGAVIACLVVYQDFLSYRSGVYRHLTGAATGGHCVVLVGYDDAQQCWIAKNSWGTGWGEQGFFRIGYGECDIESYPGPGGVEVYGITGVTLRALLPEMTVLALWAGEDDTHVWVYGAVRGWLSLDGDDLTPEHPLLTELATSQALGRPVRLFEDDGRITSLHPS
;
A
#
# COMPACT_ATOMS: atom_id res chain seq x y z
N MET A 1 -33.68 16.49 48.72
CA MET A 1 -34.24 17.82 48.40
C MET A 1 -33.48 18.30 47.16
N GLU A 2 -34.04 17.96 45.99
CA GLU A 2 -34.66 18.90 45.01
C GLU A 2 -33.58 19.56 44.12
N THR A 3 -33.36 19.17 42.85
CA THR A 3 -34.11 19.38 41.59
C THR A 3 -34.44 20.84 41.22
N SER A 4 -33.85 21.33 40.11
CA SER A 4 -34.46 22.11 38.99
C SER A 4 -33.37 22.98 38.31
N GLN A 5 -32.96 22.76 37.05
CA GLN A 5 -33.56 23.14 35.76
C GLN A 5 -33.66 24.65 35.41
N SER A 6 -33.03 24.96 34.27
CA SER A 6 -33.37 25.94 33.21
C SER A 6 -33.04 27.43 33.39
N SER A 7 -32.28 28.00 32.45
CA SER A 7 -32.80 28.88 31.36
C SER A 7 -31.65 29.63 30.65
N GLY A 8 -31.59 29.53 29.31
CA GLY A 8 -31.05 30.59 28.43
C GLY A 8 -32.22 31.35 27.80
N PRO A 9 -32.06 32.20 26.75
CA PRO A 9 -30.84 32.72 26.11
C PRO A 9 -30.85 34.27 25.93
N ALA A 10 -29.76 34.87 25.46
CA ALA A 10 -29.75 36.25 24.95
C ALA A 10 -29.24 36.30 23.50
N ARG A 11 -30.14 36.69 22.59
CA ARG A 11 -29.87 37.07 21.20
C ARG A 11 -29.41 38.53 21.16
N PHE A 12 -28.42 38.84 20.32
CA PHE A 12 -28.28 40.17 19.72
C PHE A 12 -28.11 40.01 18.20
N GLY A 13 -29.01 40.65 17.46
CA GLY A 13 -29.00 40.73 16.01
C GLY A 13 -28.41 42.04 15.51
N GLY A 14 -27.95 42.02 14.26
CA GLY A 14 -27.52 43.14 13.43
C GLY A 14 -27.29 42.65 11.98
N PRO A 15 -27.49 43.50 10.95
CA PRO A 15 -28.52 43.24 9.93
C PRO A 15 -27.91 43.12 8.48
N PRO A 16 -28.66 43.18 7.36
CA PRO A 16 -28.57 42.16 6.31
C PRO A 16 -28.02 42.64 4.95
N GLY A 17 -27.72 41.68 4.08
CA GLY A 17 -28.00 41.77 2.64
C GLY A 17 -26.95 42.43 1.73
N ASN A 18 -26.26 41.60 0.96
CA ASN A 18 -26.11 41.83 -0.48
C ASN A 18 -25.75 40.52 -1.19
N ALA A 19 -26.78 39.85 -1.71
CA ALA A 19 -26.63 38.76 -2.67
C ALA A 19 -26.34 39.38 -4.04
N VAL A 20 -25.08 39.37 -4.45
CA VAL A 20 -24.71 39.63 -5.86
C VAL A 20 -24.61 38.27 -6.54
N GLY A 21 -25.63 37.95 -7.34
CA GLY A 21 -25.62 36.81 -8.23
C GLY A 21 -24.44 36.92 -9.21
N ARG A 22 -23.47 36.01 -9.08
CA ARG A 22 -22.48 35.79 -10.13
C ARG A 22 -23.15 34.95 -11.22
N ALA A 23 -23.46 35.59 -12.33
CA ALA A 23 -23.69 34.91 -13.60
C ALA A 23 -22.42 34.11 -13.95
N THR A 24 -22.49 32.80 -13.85
CA THR A 24 -21.47 31.90 -14.41
C THR A 24 -21.61 31.93 -15.92
N ALA A 25 -20.73 32.71 -16.57
CA ALA A 25 -20.48 32.55 -17.98
C ALA A 25 -19.93 31.14 -18.20
N PHE A 26 -20.68 30.27 -18.88
CA PHE A 26 -20.18 29.02 -19.44
C PHE A 26 -19.04 29.37 -20.41
N ARG A 27 -17.80 29.28 -19.94
CA ARG A 27 -16.66 29.14 -20.85
C ARG A 27 -16.71 27.71 -21.38
N ALA A 28 -16.93 27.58 -22.68
CA ALA A 28 -16.88 26.30 -23.37
C ALA A 28 -15.54 25.59 -23.08
N CYS A 29 -15.61 24.31 -22.72
CA CYS A 29 -14.46 23.45 -22.57
C CYS A 29 -13.68 23.41 -23.90
N PRO A 30 -12.35 23.58 -23.90
CA PRO A 30 -11.57 23.53 -25.13
C PRO A 30 -11.53 22.09 -25.66
N THR A 31 -12.28 21.83 -26.73
CA THR A 31 -12.16 20.58 -27.50
C THR A 31 -10.96 20.69 -28.45
N GLY A 32 -9.77 20.30 -27.97
CA GLY A 32 -8.56 20.24 -28.78
C GLY A 32 -8.08 18.80 -28.98
N ARG A 33 -8.36 18.20 -30.14
CA ARG A 33 -7.60 17.04 -30.63
C ARG A 33 -6.19 17.50 -31.02
N PRO A 34 -5.11 16.75 -30.73
CA PRO A 34 -3.79 17.08 -31.25
C PRO A 34 -3.76 16.82 -32.75
N THR A 35 -3.43 17.83 -33.55
CA THR A 35 -3.15 17.66 -34.98
C THR A 35 -1.73 17.13 -35.17
N ASP A 36 -1.65 15.90 -35.67
CA ASP A 36 -0.43 15.25 -36.14
C ASP A 36 0.15 15.99 -37.36
N ARG A 37 1.33 16.61 -37.21
CA ARG A 37 2.09 17.19 -38.33
C ARG A 37 3.14 16.17 -38.78
N SER A 38 2.74 15.39 -39.78
CA SER A 38 3.64 14.55 -40.57
C SER A 38 4.66 15.40 -41.32
N VAL A 39 5.95 15.22 -40.99
CA VAL A 39 7.06 15.75 -41.78
C VAL A 39 7.39 14.71 -42.86
N ARG A 40 6.99 14.99 -44.10
CA ARG A 40 7.53 14.33 -45.30
C ARG A 40 8.92 14.89 -45.57
N GLN A 41 9.93 14.02 -45.66
CA GLN A 41 11.17 14.31 -46.39
C GLN A 41 11.39 13.28 -47.49
N SER A 42 11.65 13.83 -48.67
CA SER A 42 11.75 13.21 -49.98
C SER A 42 13.09 12.52 -50.21
N HIS A 43 13.04 11.38 -50.91
CA HIS A 43 14.17 10.69 -51.51
C HIS A 43 15.00 11.61 -52.42
N GLN A 44 16.33 11.54 -52.28
CA GLN A 44 17.24 11.73 -53.39
C GLN A 44 18.33 10.65 -53.39
N THR A 45 18.52 10.11 -54.58
CA THR A 45 19.38 9.00 -54.98
C THR A 45 20.82 9.47 -55.21
N GLY A 46 21.81 8.70 -54.74
CA GLY A 46 23.22 8.83 -55.13
C GLY A 46 23.91 7.47 -55.03
N ARG A 47 24.53 7.02 -56.13
CA ARG A 47 25.02 5.65 -56.38
C ARG A 47 26.56 5.63 -56.35
N ARG A 48 27.13 4.49 -55.89
CA ARG A 48 28.50 3.93 -56.10
C ARG A 48 29.63 4.64 -55.31
N ALA A 49 30.71 3.98 -54.85
CA ALA A 49 31.35 2.70 -55.19
C ALA A 49 32.11 2.08 -53.99
N ARG A 50 32.48 0.80 -54.12
CA ARG A 50 33.31 -0.03 -53.22
C ARG A 50 34.77 0.45 -53.15
N THR A 51 35.44 0.26 -52.00
CA THR A 51 36.69 -0.54 -51.82
C THR A 51 37.26 -0.43 -50.40
N GLY A 52 37.74 -1.55 -49.84
CA GLY A 52 38.93 -1.59 -48.96
C GLY A 52 38.74 -1.65 -47.45
N VAL A 53 39.02 -2.82 -46.85
CA VAL A 53 39.42 -3.03 -45.44
C VAL A 53 40.80 -3.71 -45.50
N PRO A 54 41.80 -3.32 -44.70
CA PRO A 54 42.13 -4.11 -43.50
C PRO A 54 42.56 -3.32 -42.25
N ALA A 55 42.63 -4.07 -41.15
CA ALA A 55 42.79 -3.73 -39.75
C ALA A 55 44.11 -3.04 -39.33
N GLY A 56 44.09 -2.38 -38.17
CA GLY A 56 45.28 -1.87 -37.47
C GLY A 56 44.97 -1.11 -36.17
N ASP A 57 44.99 -1.84 -35.05
CA ASP A 57 45.51 -1.56 -33.70
C ASP A 57 45.63 -0.12 -33.09
N ARG A 58 45.31 -0.04 -31.78
CA ARG A 58 45.68 0.95 -30.72
C ARG A 58 44.93 2.30 -30.56
N SER A 59 44.28 2.44 -29.39
CA SER A 59 43.88 3.68 -28.70
C SER A 59 45.07 4.60 -28.36
N PRO A 60 44.91 5.82 -27.78
CA PRO A 60 43.74 6.72 -27.69
C PRO A 60 44.08 8.15 -28.19
N ARG A 61 43.09 8.97 -28.60
CA ARG A 61 43.13 10.45 -28.44
C ARG A 61 41.79 11.11 -28.73
N SER A 62 41.42 12.00 -27.82
CA SER A 62 40.32 12.93 -27.89
C SER A 62 40.44 13.88 -29.08
N THR A 63 39.37 14.04 -29.85
CA THR A 63 38.97 15.33 -30.42
C THR A 63 37.44 15.36 -30.46
N GLY A 64 36.88 16.46 -29.96
CA GLY A 64 35.45 16.62 -29.82
C GLY A 64 34.74 16.73 -31.16
N ASN A 65 33.48 16.32 -31.16
CA ASN A 65 32.51 16.94 -32.04
C ASN A 65 31.25 17.24 -31.22
N ALA A 66 31.11 18.51 -30.86
CA ALA A 66 29.90 19.05 -30.30
C ALA A 66 28.82 18.98 -31.40
N HIS A 67 27.89 18.05 -31.26
CA HIS A 67 26.57 18.19 -31.85
C HIS A 67 25.63 18.41 -30.67
N GLY A 68 25.39 19.70 -30.39
CA GLY A 68 24.35 20.16 -29.49
C GLY A 68 23.00 19.77 -30.06
N GLY A 69 22.60 18.52 -29.84
CA GLY A 69 21.20 18.20 -29.65
C GLY A 69 20.82 18.77 -28.30
N THR A 70 20.02 19.83 -28.28
CA THR A 70 19.26 20.19 -27.09
C THR A 70 18.54 18.93 -26.62
N MET A 71 19.00 18.37 -25.50
CA MET A 71 18.23 17.41 -24.72
C MET A 71 16.82 17.99 -24.57
N PRO A 72 15.75 17.21 -24.75
CA PRO A 72 14.40 17.72 -24.54
C PRO A 72 14.36 18.32 -23.14
N VAL A 73 14.08 19.62 -23.07
CA VAL A 73 13.90 20.34 -21.82
C VAL A 73 12.83 19.59 -21.03
N HIS A 74 13.20 18.98 -19.90
CA HIS A 74 12.30 18.25 -19.03
C HIS A 74 11.07 19.12 -18.76
N GLN A 75 9.92 18.75 -19.31
CA GLN A 75 8.73 19.56 -19.09
C GLN A 75 8.16 19.22 -17.71
N PRO A 76 8.08 20.19 -16.78
CA PRO A 76 7.34 19.99 -15.55
C PRO A 76 5.89 19.67 -15.89
N LEU A 77 5.21 18.91 -15.01
CA LEU A 77 3.78 18.64 -15.17
C LEU A 77 3.03 19.98 -15.32
N ASP A 78 2.24 20.13 -16.39
CA ASP A 78 1.38 21.30 -16.59
C ASP A 78 0.19 21.24 -15.63
N LEU A 79 0.44 21.56 -14.36
CA LEU A 79 -0.57 21.55 -13.31
C LEU A 79 -1.71 22.53 -13.59
N ALA A 80 -1.43 23.65 -14.29
CA ALA A 80 -2.46 24.62 -14.62
C ALA A 80 -3.40 24.11 -15.73
N GLY A 81 -2.85 23.42 -16.73
CA GLY A 81 -3.63 22.70 -17.74
C GLY A 81 -4.42 21.55 -17.14
N LEU A 82 -3.81 20.77 -16.26
CA LEU A 82 -4.48 19.66 -15.59
C LEU A 82 -5.62 20.16 -14.70
N ASP A 83 -5.41 21.21 -13.89
CA ASP A 83 -6.43 21.80 -13.02
C ASP A 83 -7.65 22.28 -13.82
N ARG A 84 -7.42 22.96 -14.97
CA ARG A 84 -8.53 23.33 -15.87
C ARG A 84 -9.28 22.10 -16.38
N THR A 85 -8.57 21.03 -16.71
CA THR A 85 -9.16 19.79 -17.23
C THR A 85 -10.02 19.09 -16.17
N LEU A 86 -9.50 18.94 -14.95
CA LEU A 86 -10.22 18.37 -13.80
C LEU A 86 -11.48 19.19 -13.47
N ASN A 87 -11.35 20.51 -13.38
CA ASN A 87 -12.48 21.41 -13.10
C ASN A 87 -13.56 21.35 -14.19
N CYS A 88 -13.16 21.20 -15.46
CA CYS A 88 -14.12 21.05 -16.56
C CYS A 88 -14.84 19.70 -16.54
N ALA A 89 -14.17 18.64 -16.08
CA ALA A 89 -14.74 17.29 -15.99
C ALA A 89 -15.57 17.06 -14.71
N GLY A 90 -15.40 17.91 -13.68
CA GLY A 90 -16.09 17.76 -12.40
C GLY A 90 -15.60 16.54 -11.61
N THR A 91 -14.28 16.29 -11.62
CA THR A 91 -13.71 15.11 -10.94
C THR A 91 -13.86 15.18 -9.42
N PRO A 92 -14.02 14.03 -8.74
CA PRO A 92 -14.19 13.97 -7.28
C PRO A 92 -12.85 14.06 -6.50
N TRP A 93 -11.81 14.61 -7.12
CA TRP A 93 -10.47 14.72 -6.54
C TRP A 93 -9.76 15.99 -7.01
N ASP A 94 -8.80 16.42 -6.19
CA ASP A 94 -8.02 17.62 -6.39
C ASP A 94 -6.53 17.32 -6.58
N LEU A 95 -5.85 18.21 -7.30
CA LEU A 95 -4.39 18.20 -7.43
C LEU A 95 -3.71 19.27 -6.57
N ALA A 96 -2.41 19.11 -6.37
CA ALA A 96 -1.53 20.15 -5.84
C ALA A 96 -0.10 20.00 -6.33
N ARG A 97 0.70 21.06 -6.10
CA ARG A 97 2.16 20.90 -6.05
C ARG A 97 2.51 20.07 -4.82
N ASN A 98 3.32 19.06 -5.04
CA ASN A 98 3.83 18.12 -4.05
C ASN A 98 5.27 17.70 -4.46
N PRO A 99 6.00 16.92 -3.64
CA PRO A 99 7.35 16.45 -3.98
C PRO A 99 7.44 15.74 -5.33
N MET A 100 6.46 14.91 -5.69
CA MET A 100 6.42 14.20 -6.99
C MET A 100 6.31 15.16 -8.17
N THR A 101 5.49 16.21 -8.07
CA THR A 101 5.35 17.21 -9.15
C THR A 101 6.55 18.14 -9.30
N ALA A 102 7.39 18.23 -8.26
CA ALA A 102 8.61 19.04 -8.27
C ALA A 102 9.79 18.33 -8.97
N LEU A 103 9.74 17.01 -9.08
CA LEU A 103 10.73 16.19 -9.78
C LEU A 103 10.69 16.42 -11.29
N SER A 104 11.82 16.23 -11.97
CA SER A 104 11.88 16.11 -13.43
C SER A 104 11.14 14.87 -13.94
N GLU A 105 10.89 14.80 -15.25
CA GLU A 105 10.25 13.63 -15.85
C GLU A 105 11.02 12.33 -15.64
N SER A 106 12.35 12.38 -15.74
CA SER A 106 13.21 11.21 -15.47
C SER A 106 13.08 10.79 -14.01
N GLU A 107 13.23 11.73 -13.08
CA GLU A 107 13.15 11.42 -11.66
C GLU A 107 11.77 10.90 -11.24
N ARG A 108 10.68 11.35 -11.91
CA ARG A 108 9.34 10.77 -11.70
C ARG A 108 9.25 9.34 -12.22
N ALA A 109 9.81 9.05 -13.40
CA ALA A 109 9.86 7.69 -13.92
C ALA A 109 10.62 6.75 -12.97
N ASP A 110 11.64 7.28 -12.29
CA ASP A 110 12.44 6.53 -11.32
C ASP A 110 11.66 6.11 -10.08
N ARG A 111 10.53 6.77 -9.78
CA ARG A 111 9.62 6.43 -8.66
C ARG A 111 8.66 5.29 -8.98
N VAL A 112 8.40 5.00 -10.25
CA VAL A 112 7.34 4.07 -10.72
C VAL A 112 7.88 2.98 -11.62
N ARG A 113 9.07 2.48 -11.31
CA ARG A 113 9.77 1.48 -12.14
C ARG A 113 9.24 0.06 -12.03
N PHE A 114 8.16 -0.17 -11.27
CA PHE A 114 7.51 -1.47 -11.25
C PHE A 114 6.91 -1.77 -12.64
N PRO A 115 7.02 -3.01 -13.16
CA PRO A 115 6.73 -3.29 -14.55
C PRO A 115 5.26 -3.08 -14.89
N LEU A 116 4.97 -2.31 -15.94
CA LEU A 116 3.61 -2.14 -16.46
C LEU A 116 3.01 -3.47 -16.93
N PRO A 117 1.67 -3.63 -16.84
CA PRO A 117 0.97 -4.71 -17.50
C PRO A 117 1.31 -4.72 -18.99
N ARG A 118 1.52 -5.91 -19.58
CA ARG A 118 1.53 -6.00 -21.04
C ARG A 118 0.18 -5.50 -21.55
N PRO A 119 0.13 -4.68 -22.62
CA PRO A 119 -1.14 -4.29 -23.22
C PRO A 119 -1.95 -5.55 -23.48
N ARG A 120 -3.17 -5.63 -22.94
CA ARG A 120 -4.13 -6.64 -23.40
C ARG A 120 -4.20 -6.46 -24.91
N ALA A 121 -3.94 -7.51 -25.68
CA ALA A 121 -4.14 -7.47 -27.12
C ALA A 121 -5.53 -6.90 -27.33
N ALA A 122 -5.62 -5.73 -27.98
CA ALA A 122 -6.91 -5.12 -28.26
C ALA A 122 -7.78 -6.19 -28.90
N GLU A 123 -8.93 -6.51 -28.31
CA GLU A 123 -9.94 -7.29 -28.98
C GLU A 123 -10.36 -6.50 -30.22
N ALA A 124 -9.69 -6.79 -31.32
CA ALA A 124 -9.97 -6.22 -32.62
C ALA A 124 -11.27 -6.84 -33.12
N GLY A 125 -12.39 -6.21 -32.80
CA GLY A 125 -13.69 -6.54 -33.35
C GLY A 125 -14.80 -5.64 -32.81
N PRO A 126 -15.62 -4.99 -33.65
CA PRO A 126 -16.76 -4.22 -33.17
C PRO A 126 -17.85 -5.21 -32.76
N GLY A 127 -17.89 -5.61 -31.49
CA GLY A 127 -18.92 -6.56 -31.03
C GLY A 127 -18.77 -7.17 -29.63
N GLY A 128 -18.00 -6.58 -28.71
CA GLY A 128 -17.93 -7.06 -27.32
C GLY A 128 -19.26 -6.86 -26.57
N PRO A 129 -19.67 -7.79 -25.69
CA PRO A 129 -21.02 -7.87 -25.16
C PRO A 129 -21.36 -6.71 -24.23
N ARG A 130 -22.47 -6.02 -24.51
CA ARG A 130 -23.12 -5.10 -23.56
C ARG A 130 -23.57 -5.91 -22.35
N VAL A 131 -22.97 -5.64 -21.18
CA VAL A 131 -23.56 -6.02 -19.90
C VAL A 131 -24.82 -5.18 -19.72
N THR A 132 -25.97 -5.75 -20.05
CA THR A 132 -27.27 -5.19 -19.71
C THR A 132 -27.53 -5.39 -18.23
N VAL A 133 -27.56 -4.30 -17.47
CA VAL A 133 -28.12 -4.25 -16.11
C VAL A 133 -29.60 -4.64 -16.19
N PRO A 134 -30.10 -5.67 -15.48
CA PRO A 134 -31.52 -5.97 -15.48
C PRO A 134 -32.28 -4.91 -14.68
N ALA A 135 -33.38 -4.42 -15.26
CA ALA A 135 -34.32 -3.50 -14.65
C ALA A 135 -35.08 -4.14 -13.47
N THR A 136 -35.36 -3.32 -12.46
CA THR A 136 -36.10 -3.66 -11.24
C THR A 136 -37.56 -4.08 -11.54
N PRO A 137 -38.09 -5.17 -10.96
CA PRO A 137 -39.53 -5.45 -11.02
C PRO A 137 -40.29 -4.81 -9.85
N ALA A 138 -41.47 -4.26 -10.15
CA ALA A 138 -42.45 -3.72 -9.20
C ALA A 138 -43.30 -4.84 -8.54
N PRO A 139 -44.03 -4.57 -7.43
CA PRO A 139 -44.46 -5.58 -6.46
C PRO A 139 -45.87 -6.14 -6.71
N GLY A 140 -46.05 -7.44 -6.42
CA GLY A 140 -47.35 -8.13 -6.37
C GLY A 140 -47.36 -9.24 -5.32
N ALA A 141 -48.36 -9.22 -4.44
CA ALA A 141 -48.41 -9.89 -3.12
C ALA A 141 -49.14 -11.29 -3.15
N PRO A 142 -49.38 -12.01 -2.02
CA PRO A 142 -48.82 -13.36 -1.75
C PRO A 142 -49.86 -14.46 -1.49
N ARG A 143 -49.45 -15.74 -1.28
CA ARG A 143 -50.08 -16.78 -0.40
C ARG A 143 -49.34 -18.16 -0.38
N PRO A 144 -49.58 -19.09 0.59
CA PRO A 144 -48.59 -19.43 1.64
C PRO A 144 -48.25 -20.93 1.84
N GLY A 145 -47.18 -21.19 2.63
CA GLY A 145 -46.77 -22.50 3.19
C GLY A 145 -45.42 -22.96 2.60
N ASP A 146 -44.34 -23.30 3.32
CA ASP A 146 -44.19 -23.76 4.69
C ASP A 146 -42.73 -23.52 5.18
N ARG A 147 -42.64 -23.14 6.46
CA ARG A 147 -41.53 -23.08 7.45
C ARG A 147 -40.04 -22.99 7.06
N SER A 148 -39.50 -21.81 7.41
CA SER A 148 -38.25 -21.53 8.15
C SER A 148 -36.90 -22.06 7.63
N ASN A 149 -36.21 -21.21 6.88
CA ASN A 149 -34.78 -20.99 7.10
C ASN A 149 -34.50 -19.49 6.95
N ARG A 150 -33.98 -18.84 8.00
CA ARG A 150 -33.67 -17.40 7.99
C ARG A 150 -32.41 -17.18 7.14
N THR A 151 -32.61 -16.94 5.85
CA THR A 151 -31.66 -16.17 5.02
C THR A 151 -32.32 -14.82 4.74
N GLY A 152 -32.12 -13.89 5.68
CA GLY A 152 -32.42 -12.48 5.44
C GLY A 152 -31.30 -11.90 4.59
N GLY A 153 -31.54 -11.80 3.28
CA GLY A 153 -30.85 -10.85 2.44
C GLY A 153 -31.26 -9.46 2.93
N ASP A 154 -30.33 -8.79 3.59
CA ASP A 154 -30.46 -7.36 3.81
C ASP A 154 -30.03 -6.65 2.53
N ALA A 155 -30.79 -5.64 2.13
CA ALA A 155 -30.33 -4.67 1.15
C ALA A 155 -29.25 -3.85 1.89
N GLY A 156 -28.04 -4.43 1.91
CA GLY A 156 -27.01 -4.15 2.91
C GLY A 156 -26.61 -2.68 2.96
N GLU A 157 -26.61 -2.15 4.17
CA GLU A 157 -26.00 -0.88 4.54
C GLU A 157 -24.63 -0.70 3.88
N ALA A 158 -24.36 0.48 3.31
CA ALA A 158 -23.07 0.80 2.71
C ALA A 158 -21.96 0.58 3.76
N GLY A 159 -21.02 -0.32 3.48
CA GLY A 159 -19.94 -0.63 4.38
C GLY A 159 -18.85 0.44 4.37
N HIS A 160 -18.24 0.65 5.53
CA HIS A 160 -17.01 1.43 5.69
C HIS A 160 -16.04 0.62 6.53
N PHE A 161 -14.75 0.70 6.20
CA PHE A 161 -13.66 0.18 7.03
C PHE A 161 -12.43 1.02 6.77
N ASP A 162 -11.78 1.49 7.82
CA ASP A 162 -10.54 2.25 7.74
C ASP A 162 -9.61 1.80 8.86
N LEU A 163 -8.50 1.15 8.51
CA LEU A 163 -7.53 0.64 9.48
C LEU A 163 -6.91 1.77 10.33
N ARG A 164 -6.97 3.01 9.85
CA ARG A 164 -6.50 4.20 10.56
C ARG A 164 -7.45 4.63 11.68
N ASP A 165 -8.68 4.12 11.68
CA ASP A 165 -9.72 4.44 12.66
C ASP A 165 -10.68 3.25 12.81
N VAL A 166 -10.23 2.23 13.53
CA VAL A 166 -11.09 1.12 13.97
C VAL A 166 -11.48 1.38 15.41
N ASP A 167 -12.70 1.88 15.60
CA ASP A 167 -13.25 2.27 16.91
C ASP A 167 -12.35 3.28 17.67
N GLY A 168 -11.76 4.24 16.95
CA GLY A 168 -10.85 5.25 17.52
C GLY A 168 -9.40 4.81 17.65
N VAL A 169 -9.03 3.65 17.10
CA VAL A 169 -7.67 3.09 17.15
C VAL A 169 -7.05 3.01 15.74
N ASP A 170 -5.85 3.55 15.59
CA ASP A 170 -5.04 3.46 14.38
C ASP A 170 -4.10 2.25 14.45
N TYR A 171 -4.22 1.32 13.51
CA TYR A 171 -3.35 0.14 13.41
C TYR A 171 -2.31 0.23 12.29
N THR A 172 -2.22 1.39 11.61
CA THR A 172 -1.25 1.62 10.55
C THR A 172 0.13 1.99 11.09
N THR A 173 1.18 1.79 10.30
CA THR A 173 2.54 2.30 10.59
C THR A 173 2.76 3.66 9.92
N PRO A 174 3.75 4.47 10.35
CA PRO A 174 4.09 5.72 9.68
C PRO A 174 4.36 5.56 8.18
N VAL A 175 4.08 6.61 7.40
CA VAL A 175 4.39 6.66 5.97
C VAL A 175 5.90 6.82 5.77
N LYS A 176 6.47 5.98 4.90
CA LYS A 176 7.88 6.03 4.48
C LYS A 176 8.03 6.57 3.04
N ASP A 177 9.27 6.78 2.58
CA ASP A 177 9.59 7.20 1.21
C ASP A 177 10.61 6.26 0.57
N GLN A 178 10.23 5.62 -0.53
CA GLN A 178 11.08 4.70 -1.29
C GLN A 178 12.16 5.42 -2.11
N GLY A 179 12.05 6.74 -2.31
CA GLY A 179 12.98 7.49 -3.16
C GLY A 179 13.00 7.01 -4.63
N PRO A 180 14.11 7.21 -5.35
CA PRO A 180 14.27 6.81 -6.77
C PRO A 180 14.52 5.31 -7.00
N CYS A 181 14.06 4.45 -6.10
CA CYS A 181 14.21 3.00 -6.18
C CYS A 181 12.87 2.33 -6.48
N GLY A 182 12.85 1.32 -7.36
CA GLY A 182 11.70 0.48 -7.69
C GLY A 182 11.25 -0.47 -6.57
N SER A 183 11.53 -0.15 -5.31
CA SER A 183 11.32 -0.95 -4.11
C SER A 183 9.90 -0.91 -3.55
N CYS A 184 8.94 -0.26 -4.22
CA CYS A 184 7.54 -0.14 -3.78
C CYS A 184 6.90 -1.46 -3.31
N VAL A 185 7.29 -2.59 -3.91
CA VAL A 185 6.84 -3.93 -3.53
C VAL A 185 7.25 -4.30 -2.10
N ALA A 186 8.47 -3.94 -1.68
CA ALA A 186 8.92 -4.15 -0.31
C ALA A 186 8.11 -3.28 0.67
N PHE A 187 7.95 -1.99 0.38
CA PHE A 187 7.15 -1.08 1.21
C PHE A 187 5.70 -1.54 1.36
N ALA A 188 5.04 -1.91 0.25
CA ALA A 188 3.66 -2.38 0.27
C ALA A 188 3.51 -3.69 1.05
N THR A 189 4.44 -4.64 0.85
CA THR A 189 4.42 -5.95 1.50
C THR A 189 4.70 -5.81 3.00
N LEU A 190 5.74 -5.09 3.39
CA LEU A 190 6.13 -4.96 4.80
C LEU A 190 5.13 -4.12 5.58
N ALA A 191 4.59 -3.04 5.01
CA ALA A 191 3.48 -2.32 5.64
C ALA A 191 2.27 -3.25 5.86
N ALA A 192 1.93 -4.12 4.91
CA ALA A 192 0.86 -5.09 5.12
C ALA A 192 1.19 -6.10 6.24
N VAL A 193 2.42 -6.60 6.33
CA VAL A 193 2.88 -7.47 7.43
C VAL A 193 2.73 -6.76 8.79
N GLU A 194 3.22 -5.53 8.90
CA GLU A 194 3.15 -4.71 10.12
C GLU A 194 1.71 -4.43 10.52
N HIS A 195 0.88 -3.98 9.58
CA HIS A 195 -0.53 -3.66 9.79
C HIS A 195 -1.34 -4.88 10.23
N VAL A 196 -1.17 -6.03 9.56
CA VAL A 196 -1.85 -7.28 9.93
C VAL A 196 -1.43 -7.71 11.32
N ALA A 197 -0.14 -7.59 11.64
CA ALA A 197 0.37 -7.92 12.95
C ALA A 197 -0.19 -7.04 14.07
N ARG A 198 -0.32 -5.73 13.85
CA ARG A 198 -0.93 -4.78 14.79
C ARG A 198 -2.43 -5.05 14.96
N PHE A 199 -3.14 -5.19 13.85
CA PHE A 199 -4.60 -5.32 13.83
C PHE A 199 -5.08 -6.63 14.44
N THR A 200 -4.58 -7.77 13.97
CA THR A 200 -5.04 -9.10 14.41
C THR A 200 -4.67 -9.42 15.86
N ARG A 201 -3.70 -8.70 16.44
CA ARG A 201 -3.31 -8.81 17.85
C ARG A 201 -3.97 -7.77 18.75
N HIS A 202 -4.70 -6.80 18.18
CA HIS A 202 -5.20 -5.62 18.89
C HIS A 202 -4.10 -4.82 19.60
N MET A 203 -2.93 -4.70 18.95
CA MET A 203 -1.76 -4.00 19.48
C MET A 203 -1.33 -2.87 18.53
N PRO A 204 -1.96 -1.68 18.60
CA PRO A 204 -1.64 -0.57 17.70
C PRO A 204 -0.20 -0.07 17.85
N ASP A 205 0.36 -0.16 19.06
CA ASP A 205 1.72 0.30 19.38
C ASP A 205 2.78 -0.79 19.23
N LEU A 206 2.46 -1.94 18.63
CA LEU A 206 3.45 -3.00 18.41
C LEU A 206 4.61 -2.44 17.55
N PRO A 207 5.86 -2.41 18.06
CA PRO A 207 6.96 -1.70 17.41
C PRO A 207 7.59 -2.58 16.32
N LEU A 208 6.82 -2.81 15.25
CA LEU A 208 7.31 -3.44 14.03
C LEU A 208 7.68 -2.35 13.04
N ASP A 209 8.97 -2.23 12.80
CA ASP A 209 9.55 -1.45 11.72
C ASP A 209 10.50 -2.39 10.97
N LEU A 210 10.05 -2.89 9.82
CA LEU A 210 10.74 -3.93 9.06
C LEU A 210 11.60 -3.33 7.95
N SER A 211 12.72 -3.99 7.65
CA SER A 211 13.70 -3.51 6.68
C SER A 211 13.25 -3.75 5.24
N GLU A 212 12.79 -2.69 4.57
CA GLU A 212 12.53 -2.75 3.12
C GLU A 212 13.81 -3.02 2.32
N ALA A 213 14.97 -2.59 2.83
CA ALA A 213 16.26 -2.84 2.19
C ALA A 213 16.59 -4.33 2.19
N HIS A 214 16.42 -5.02 3.31
CA HIS A 214 16.64 -6.47 3.37
C HIS A 214 15.64 -7.21 2.47
N ALA A 215 14.36 -6.85 2.54
CA ALA A 215 13.34 -7.48 1.70
C ALA A 215 13.64 -7.31 0.20
N PHE A 216 14.05 -6.12 -0.25
CA PHE A 216 14.26 -5.84 -1.66
C PHE A 216 15.65 -6.25 -2.16
N HIS A 217 16.72 -5.86 -1.47
CA HIS A 217 18.09 -6.09 -1.91
C HIS A 217 18.61 -7.48 -1.55
N GLY A 218 18.15 -8.07 -0.44
CA GLY A 218 18.52 -9.43 -0.04
C GLY A 218 17.79 -10.48 -0.88
N TYR A 219 16.45 -10.40 -0.96
CA TYR A 219 15.68 -11.40 -1.71
C TYR A 219 15.51 -11.05 -3.19
N GLY A 220 15.11 -9.81 -3.50
CA GLY A 220 14.78 -9.41 -4.86
C GLY A 220 15.96 -9.50 -5.82
N ARG A 221 17.16 -9.10 -5.38
CA ARG A 221 18.37 -9.12 -6.22
C ARG A 221 18.72 -10.53 -6.70
N SER A 222 18.56 -11.52 -5.83
CA SER A 222 18.81 -12.94 -6.18
C SER A 222 17.85 -13.46 -7.27
N ASP A 223 16.68 -12.82 -7.40
CA ASP A 223 15.64 -13.09 -8.41
C ASP A 223 15.66 -12.08 -9.57
N GLY A 224 16.74 -11.29 -9.69
CA GLY A 224 16.93 -10.34 -10.80
C GLY A 224 16.19 -9.00 -10.66
N ALA A 225 15.63 -8.69 -9.48
CA ALA A 225 15.12 -7.37 -9.19
C ALA A 225 16.26 -6.37 -9.00
N GLY A 226 16.01 -5.14 -9.43
CA GLY A 226 16.91 -4.01 -9.25
C GLY A 226 16.09 -2.75 -9.02
N ALA A 227 16.77 -1.70 -8.54
CA ALA A 227 16.17 -0.39 -8.37
C ALA A 227 15.50 0.11 -9.67
N ASP A 228 15.97 -0.34 -10.83
CA ASP A 228 15.47 0.03 -12.15
C ASP A 228 14.38 -0.88 -12.74
N THR A 229 14.18 -2.08 -12.19
CA THR A 229 13.23 -3.08 -12.73
C THR A 229 12.05 -3.38 -11.82
N GLY A 230 12.16 -3.07 -10.53
CA GLY A 230 11.18 -3.43 -9.52
C GLY A 230 11.12 -4.94 -9.26
N TRP A 231 10.10 -5.38 -8.54
CA TRP A 231 9.90 -6.79 -8.19
C TRP A 231 8.43 -7.14 -8.00
N TRP A 232 8.04 -8.32 -7.53
CA TRP A 232 6.62 -8.74 -7.47
C TRP A 232 6.20 -9.24 -6.09
N PRO A 233 5.02 -8.85 -5.55
CA PRO A 233 4.55 -9.34 -4.25
C PRO A 233 4.51 -10.87 -4.17
N GLY A 234 4.04 -11.53 -5.25
CA GLY A 234 3.98 -12.98 -5.35
C GLY A 234 5.32 -13.70 -5.30
N ARG A 235 6.43 -12.98 -5.43
CA ARG A 235 7.80 -13.51 -5.37
C ARG A 235 8.50 -13.16 -4.06
N LEU A 236 8.17 -12.02 -3.46
CA LEU A 236 8.69 -11.63 -2.14
C LEU A 236 8.03 -12.43 -0.99
N LEU A 237 6.71 -12.62 -1.02
CA LEU A 237 5.98 -13.28 0.07
C LEU A 237 6.52 -14.68 0.44
N PRO A 238 6.87 -15.56 -0.52
CA PRO A 238 7.53 -16.83 -0.21
C PRO A 238 8.80 -16.69 0.63
N SER A 239 9.69 -15.75 0.29
CA SER A 239 10.94 -15.50 1.04
C SER A 239 10.67 -14.99 2.46
N VAL A 240 9.68 -14.09 2.61
CA VAL A 240 9.26 -13.60 3.93
C VAL A 240 8.62 -14.72 4.76
N ALA A 241 7.94 -15.69 4.13
CA ALA A 241 7.38 -16.84 4.84
C ALA A 241 8.45 -17.87 5.25
N GLU A 242 9.38 -18.16 4.35
CA GLU A 242 10.43 -19.17 4.56
C GLU A 242 11.52 -18.68 5.52
N SER A 243 12.14 -17.54 5.20
CA SER A 243 13.32 -17.02 5.90
C SER A 243 12.99 -15.86 6.85
N GLY A 244 11.93 -15.12 6.58
CA GLY A 244 11.55 -13.92 7.34
C GLY A 244 12.14 -12.64 6.79
N VAL A 245 12.00 -11.55 7.52
CA VAL A 245 12.59 -10.25 7.20
C VAL A 245 13.13 -9.64 8.47
N ALA A 246 14.23 -8.92 8.34
CA ALA A 246 14.87 -8.23 9.45
C ALA A 246 14.11 -6.96 9.84
N PHE A 247 14.39 -6.44 11.02
CA PHE A 247 13.95 -5.10 11.42
C PHE A 247 14.77 -4.04 10.68
N GLU A 248 14.19 -2.84 10.54
CA GLU A 248 14.78 -1.68 9.87
C GLU A 248 16.16 -1.32 10.45
N ASP A 249 16.35 -1.46 11.76
CA ASP A 249 17.64 -1.18 12.40
C ASP A 249 18.74 -2.21 12.10
N CYS A 250 18.38 -3.42 11.65
CA CYS A 250 19.35 -4.43 11.19
C CYS A 250 19.89 -4.14 9.79
N LEU A 251 19.13 -3.40 8.97
CA LEU A 251 19.58 -2.89 7.68
C LEU A 251 18.72 -1.67 7.29
N PRO A 252 19.15 -0.45 7.66
CA PRO A 252 18.36 0.75 7.38
C PRO A 252 18.18 1.00 5.89
N TYR A 253 17.00 1.46 5.49
CA TYR A 253 16.67 1.73 4.11
C TYR A 253 17.45 2.93 3.56
N SER A 254 18.21 2.71 2.49
CA SER A 254 18.71 3.76 1.64
C SER A 254 18.29 3.52 0.18
N PRO A 255 17.71 4.53 -0.50
CA PRO A 255 17.24 4.35 -1.88
C PRO A 255 18.38 4.18 -2.89
N ASN A 256 19.63 4.40 -2.47
CA ASN A 256 20.82 4.23 -3.28
C ASN A 256 21.52 2.88 -3.04
N ASP A 257 20.98 2.05 -2.15
CA ASP A 257 21.57 0.76 -1.85
C ASP A 257 21.49 -0.14 -3.07
N ALA A 258 22.55 -0.92 -3.27
CA ALA A 258 22.66 -1.87 -4.37
C ALA A 258 22.65 -3.32 -3.86
N ASP A 259 22.78 -3.53 -2.56
CA ASP A 259 22.96 -4.84 -1.92
C ASP A 259 22.59 -4.83 -0.43
N ASP A 260 22.73 -6.00 0.20
CA ASP A 260 22.43 -6.30 1.60
C ASP A 260 23.69 -6.52 2.45
N THR A 261 24.87 -6.07 1.99
CA THR A 261 26.16 -6.35 2.67
C THR A 261 26.26 -5.76 4.08
N GLY A 262 25.42 -4.78 4.41
CA GLY A 262 25.33 -4.16 5.73
C GLY A 262 24.38 -4.86 6.71
N LEU A 263 23.76 -5.97 6.33
CA LEU A 263 22.79 -6.67 7.18
C LEU A 263 23.45 -7.19 8.47
N ASP A 264 22.86 -6.84 9.62
CA ASP A 264 23.31 -7.32 10.93
C ASP A 264 23.37 -8.86 10.96
N PRO A 265 24.52 -9.50 11.26
CA PRO A 265 24.64 -10.95 11.33
C PRO A 265 23.68 -11.63 12.32
N GLY A 266 23.21 -10.91 13.35
CA GLY A 266 22.24 -11.37 14.35
C GLY A 266 20.78 -11.23 13.93
N TRP A 267 20.48 -10.75 12.72
CA TRP A 267 19.11 -10.49 12.26
C TRP A 267 18.20 -11.72 12.35
N LEU A 268 18.74 -12.93 12.26
CA LEU A 268 17.94 -14.15 12.38
C LEU A 268 17.24 -14.26 13.74
N ASP A 269 17.81 -13.72 14.81
CA ASP A 269 17.16 -13.67 16.13
C ASP A 269 16.29 -12.41 16.31
N ARG A 270 16.18 -11.56 15.28
CA ARG A 270 15.34 -10.36 15.20
C ARG A 270 14.66 -10.31 13.83
N ARG A 271 13.67 -11.17 13.63
CA ARG A 271 12.97 -11.31 12.36
C ARG A 271 11.47 -11.47 12.50
N VAL A 272 10.75 -11.06 11.48
CA VAL A 272 9.32 -11.34 11.30
C VAL A 272 9.12 -12.29 10.13
N ARG A 273 8.19 -13.23 10.26
CA ARG A 273 7.78 -14.13 9.18
C ARG A 273 6.29 -14.03 8.92
N VAL A 274 5.91 -14.26 7.67
CA VAL A 274 4.51 -14.52 7.32
C VAL A 274 4.23 -16.02 7.51
N THR A 275 3.20 -16.36 8.30
CA THR A 275 2.80 -17.77 8.50
C THR A 275 1.73 -18.22 7.52
N GLY A 276 1.03 -17.28 6.88
CA GLY A 276 0.07 -17.56 5.84
C GLY A 276 -0.22 -16.34 4.98
N PHE A 277 -0.39 -16.56 3.68
CA PHE A 277 -0.83 -15.56 2.73
C PHE A 277 -1.64 -16.21 1.61
N THR A 278 -2.47 -15.42 0.95
CA THR A 278 -3.30 -15.85 -0.16
C THR A 278 -3.29 -14.83 -1.28
N ARG A 279 -3.40 -15.31 -2.52
CA ARG A 279 -3.68 -14.46 -3.67
C ARG A 279 -5.20 -14.23 -3.71
N ILE A 280 -5.61 -12.97 -3.63
CA ILE A 280 -7.03 -12.60 -3.67
C ILE A 280 -7.45 -12.48 -5.14
N GLY A 281 -8.61 -13.08 -5.47
CA GLY A 281 -9.19 -12.96 -6.81
C GLY A 281 -9.58 -11.52 -7.14
N ALA A 282 -9.78 -11.23 -8.43
CA ALA A 282 -10.15 -9.89 -8.85
C ALA A 282 -11.51 -9.45 -8.29
N GLY A 283 -11.64 -8.16 -8.04
CA GLY A 283 -12.88 -7.49 -7.65
C GLY A 283 -13.00 -7.20 -6.14
N PRO A 284 -13.98 -6.38 -5.74
CA PRO A 284 -13.98 -5.74 -4.42
C PRO A 284 -14.41 -6.65 -3.27
N GLY A 285 -15.25 -7.67 -3.52
CA GLY A 285 -15.85 -8.47 -2.44
C GLY A 285 -14.83 -9.19 -1.56
N ALA A 286 -13.92 -9.94 -2.19
CA ALA A 286 -12.90 -10.71 -1.46
C ALA A 286 -11.84 -9.80 -0.82
N ILE A 287 -11.51 -8.66 -1.46
CA ILE A 287 -10.61 -7.66 -0.89
C ILE A 287 -11.21 -7.05 0.38
N LYS A 288 -12.49 -6.66 0.35
CA LYS A 288 -13.21 -6.11 1.52
C LYS A 288 -13.26 -7.10 2.68
N GLU A 289 -13.55 -8.36 2.38
CA GLU A 289 -13.57 -9.41 3.39
C GLU A 289 -12.19 -9.58 4.04
N HIS A 290 -11.13 -9.58 3.24
CA HIS A 290 -9.77 -9.69 3.76
C HIS A 290 -9.39 -8.48 4.62
N LEU A 291 -9.75 -7.26 4.20
CA LEU A 291 -9.52 -6.04 4.99
C LEU A 291 -10.23 -6.09 6.34
N ARG A 292 -11.51 -6.49 6.39
CA ARG A 292 -12.25 -6.61 7.66
C ARG A 292 -11.67 -7.67 8.59
N THR A 293 -11.11 -8.74 8.02
CA THR A 293 -10.60 -9.88 8.80
C THR A 293 -9.17 -9.69 9.27
N TYR A 294 -8.30 -9.13 8.43
CA TYR A 294 -6.86 -9.07 8.66
C TYR A 294 -6.27 -7.66 8.58
N GLY A 295 -7.04 -6.65 8.18
CA GLY A 295 -6.68 -5.23 8.26
C GLY A 295 -6.05 -4.64 7.00
N ALA A 296 -5.22 -5.41 6.27
CA ALA A 296 -4.49 -4.87 5.12
C ALA A 296 -4.42 -5.84 3.93
N VAL A 297 -4.34 -5.28 2.72
CA VAL A 297 -4.19 -6.01 1.46
C VAL A 297 -3.11 -5.35 0.61
N ILE A 298 -2.18 -6.13 0.08
CA ILE A 298 -1.18 -5.68 -0.89
C ILE A 298 -1.86 -5.59 -2.26
N ALA A 299 -1.73 -4.46 -2.94
CA ALA A 299 -2.28 -4.24 -4.28
C ALA A 299 -1.28 -3.50 -5.15
N CYS A 300 -1.37 -3.69 -6.47
CA CYS A 300 -0.60 -2.92 -7.43
C CYS A 300 -1.53 -2.20 -8.41
N LEU A 301 -1.10 -1.05 -8.93
CA LEU A 301 -1.87 -0.21 -9.84
C LEU A 301 -0.99 0.33 -10.97
N VAL A 302 -1.64 0.71 -12.06
CA VAL A 302 -1.03 1.52 -13.11
C VAL A 302 -1.03 2.98 -12.65
N VAL A 303 0.14 3.61 -12.60
CA VAL A 303 0.28 5.02 -12.31
C VAL A 303 0.19 5.83 -13.59
N TYR A 304 -0.71 6.81 -13.62
CA TYR A 304 -0.87 7.76 -14.70
C TYR A 304 -0.27 9.13 -14.33
N GLN A 305 0.04 9.94 -15.34
CA GLN A 305 0.69 11.24 -15.12
C GLN A 305 -0.13 12.19 -14.22
N ASP A 306 -1.46 12.15 -14.29
CA ASP A 306 -2.35 12.96 -13.46
C ASP A 306 -2.31 12.55 -11.98
N PHE A 307 -2.21 11.25 -11.68
CA PHE A 307 -2.06 10.71 -10.32
C PHE A 307 -0.85 11.27 -9.55
N LEU A 308 0.25 11.58 -10.25
CA LEU A 308 1.46 12.14 -9.63
C LEU A 308 1.18 13.46 -8.88
N SER A 309 0.15 14.19 -9.31
CA SER A 309 -0.27 15.47 -8.73
C SER A 309 -1.38 15.36 -7.67
N TYR A 310 -1.85 14.14 -7.37
CA TYR A 310 -2.94 13.91 -6.41
C TYR A 310 -2.68 14.61 -5.07
N ARG A 311 -3.72 15.27 -4.55
CA ARG A 311 -3.76 15.87 -3.21
C ARG A 311 -4.80 15.18 -2.33
N SER A 312 -6.05 15.10 -2.80
CA SER A 312 -7.18 14.69 -1.95
C SER A 312 -8.39 14.27 -2.78
N GLY A 313 -9.33 13.56 -2.15
CA GLY A 313 -10.58 13.11 -2.77
C GLY A 313 -10.47 11.72 -3.40
N VAL A 314 -11.49 11.28 -4.12
CA VAL A 314 -11.51 9.94 -4.74
C VAL A 314 -10.89 10.03 -6.12
N TYR A 315 -9.63 9.59 -6.25
CA TYR A 315 -8.96 9.57 -7.54
C TYR A 315 -9.70 8.67 -8.53
N ARG A 316 -9.97 9.24 -9.70
CA ARG A 316 -10.45 8.55 -10.90
C ARG A 316 -9.64 9.08 -12.07
N HIS A 317 -9.00 8.19 -12.80
CA HIS A 317 -8.09 8.59 -13.86
C HIS A 317 -8.86 9.33 -14.96
N LEU A 318 -8.31 10.46 -15.42
CA LEU A 318 -8.94 11.26 -16.46
C LEU A 318 -8.03 11.46 -17.68
N THR A 319 -6.74 11.70 -17.46
CA THR A 319 -5.84 12.10 -18.55
C THR A 319 -4.37 11.76 -18.27
N GLY A 320 -3.54 11.89 -19.29
CA GLY A 320 -2.11 11.59 -19.20
C GLY A 320 -1.78 10.13 -19.46
N ALA A 321 -0.56 9.87 -19.89
CA ALA A 321 -0.12 8.52 -20.21
C ALA A 321 0.16 7.70 -18.94
N ALA A 322 0.11 6.37 -19.08
CA ALA A 322 0.68 5.47 -18.08
C ALA A 322 2.17 5.76 -17.94
N THR A 323 2.62 5.98 -16.71
CA THR A 323 4.02 6.32 -16.37
C THR A 323 4.77 5.09 -15.87
N GLY A 324 4.08 4.16 -15.22
CA GLY A 324 4.68 2.97 -14.65
C GLY A 324 3.69 2.15 -13.84
N GLY A 325 4.10 0.98 -13.39
CA GLY A 325 3.37 0.26 -12.36
C GLY A 325 3.79 0.76 -10.98
N HIS A 326 2.98 0.47 -9.96
CA HIS A 326 3.32 0.74 -8.57
C HIS A 326 2.57 -0.20 -7.61
N CYS A 327 3.18 -0.56 -6.49
CA CYS A 327 2.50 -1.35 -5.45
C CYS A 327 2.30 -0.52 -4.17
N VAL A 328 1.15 -0.72 -3.55
CA VAL A 328 0.65 0.01 -2.38
C VAL A 328 -0.03 -0.98 -1.43
N VAL A 329 -0.38 -0.52 -0.22
CA VAL A 329 -1.21 -1.30 0.69
C VAL A 329 -2.58 -0.66 0.83
N LEU A 330 -3.63 -1.43 0.53
CA LEU A 330 -5.00 -1.08 0.86
C LEU A 330 -5.19 -1.24 2.37
N VAL A 331 -5.74 -0.21 3.00
CA VAL A 331 -5.98 -0.14 4.44
C VAL A 331 -7.46 0.11 4.75
N GLY A 332 -8.31 0.22 3.73
CA GLY A 332 -9.71 0.54 3.94
C GLY A 332 -10.51 0.68 2.66
N TYR A 333 -11.80 0.92 2.84
CA TYR A 333 -12.74 1.21 1.76
C TYR A 333 -13.95 1.98 2.28
N ASP A 334 -14.63 2.68 1.38
CA ASP A 334 -15.87 3.39 1.64
C ASP A 334 -16.85 3.11 0.49
N ASP A 335 -17.93 2.39 0.81
CA ASP A 335 -18.98 2.05 -0.16
C ASP A 335 -19.85 3.27 -0.54
N ALA A 336 -20.01 4.26 0.33
CA ALA A 336 -20.74 5.47 -0.03
C ALA A 336 -19.97 6.28 -1.09
N GLN A 337 -18.64 6.30 -0.99
CA GLN A 337 -17.75 6.97 -1.93
C GLN A 337 -17.27 6.07 -3.09
N GLN A 338 -17.58 4.77 -3.04
CA GLN A 338 -17.15 3.75 -4.01
C GLN A 338 -15.64 3.75 -4.22
N CYS A 339 -14.87 3.75 -3.12
CA CYS A 339 -13.42 3.89 -3.16
C CYS A 339 -12.67 2.98 -2.18
N TRP A 340 -11.42 2.70 -2.52
CA TRP A 340 -10.39 2.16 -1.63
C TRP A 340 -9.67 3.30 -0.92
N ILE A 341 -9.15 2.99 0.27
CA ILE A 341 -8.20 3.82 1.02
C ILE A 341 -6.86 3.08 1.00
N ALA A 342 -5.80 3.75 0.58
CA ALA A 342 -4.50 3.13 0.40
C ALA A 342 -3.38 3.98 0.98
N LYS A 343 -2.37 3.32 1.55
CA LYS A 343 -1.11 3.92 2.01
C LYS A 343 -0.07 3.80 0.90
N ASN A 344 0.60 4.91 0.60
CA ASN A 344 1.64 5.00 -0.41
C ASN A 344 3.05 5.04 0.23
N SER A 345 4.10 4.99 -0.60
CA SER A 345 5.52 4.97 -0.22
C SER A 345 6.30 6.14 -0.83
N TRP A 346 5.68 7.32 -0.96
CA TRP A 346 6.29 8.54 -1.51
C TRP A 346 6.40 9.68 -0.47
N GLY A 347 6.41 9.31 0.81
CA GLY A 347 6.49 10.25 1.93
C GLY A 347 5.17 10.98 2.21
N THR A 348 5.12 11.64 3.38
CA THR A 348 3.94 12.35 3.89
C THR A 348 3.59 13.61 3.10
N GLY A 349 4.56 14.17 2.35
CA GLY A 349 4.34 15.36 1.53
C GLY A 349 3.50 15.13 0.27
N TRP A 350 3.13 13.88 -0.03
CA TRP A 350 2.30 13.51 -1.17
C TRP A 350 0.89 13.07 -0.74
N GLY A 351 -0.14 13.43 -1.52
CA GLY A 351 -1.52 13.01 -1.25
C GLY A 351 -2.08 13.45 0.11
N GLU A 352 -2.89 12.59 0.71
CA GLU A 352 -3.55 12.79 1.99
C GLU A 352 -2.60 12.34 3.12
N GLN A 353 -1.50 13.08 3.32
CA GLN A 353 -0.42 12.72 4.27
C GLN A 353 0.24 11.36 3.97
N GLY A 354 0.47 11.07 2.69
CA GLY A 354 1.00 9.80 2.21
C GLY A 354 -0.04 8.73 1.91
N PHE A 355 -1.32 9.00 2.18
CA PHE A 355 -2.44 8.16 1.80
C PHE A 355 -3.14 8.71 0.56
N PHE A 356 -4.01 7.90 -0.03
CA PHE A 356 -4.90 8.32 -1.10
C PHE A 356 -6.17 7.49 -1.10
N ARG A 357 -7.19 8.04 -1.76
CA ARG A 357 -8.42 7.33 -2.08
C ARG A 357 -8.53 7.16 -3.58
N ILE A 358 -8.96 5.99 -4.03
CA ILE A 358 -9.08 5.64 -5.46
C ILE A 358 -10.37 4.88 -5.70
N GLY A 359 -11.08 5.20 -6.78
CA GLY A 359 -12.34 4.53 -7.11
C GLY A 359 -12.19 3.02 -7.29
N TYR A 360 -13.24 2.26 -6.98
CA TYR A 360 -13.29 0.84 -7.33
C TYR A 360 -13.10 0.63 -8.84
N GLY A 361 -12.35 -0.40 -9.20
CA GLY A 361 -12.01 -0.76 -10.58
C GLY A 361 -11.06 0.19 -11.32
N GLU A 362 -10.55 1.25 -10.66
CA GLU A 362 -9.62 2.19 -11.30
C GLU A 362 -8.20 1.62 -11.36
N CYS A 363 -7.48 1.96 -12.44
CA CYS A 363 -6.02 1.75 -12.57
C CYS A 363 -5.55 0.30 -12.32
N ASP A 364 -6.41 -0.68 -12.61
CA ASP A 364 -6.17 -2.11 -12.36
C ASP A 364 -5.89 -2.45 -10.89
N ILE A 365 -6.23 -1.59 -9.91
CA ILE A 365 -5.85 -1.79 -8.51
C ILE A 365 -6.39 -3.11 -7.89
N GLU A 366 -7.47 -3.64 -8.46
CA GLU A 366 -8.09 -4.90 -8.04
C GLU A 366 -7.71 -6.09 -8.93
N SER A 367 -6.98 -5.86 -10.02
CA SER A 367 -6.81 -6.84 -11.10
C SER A 367 -5.46 -6.75 -11.81
N TYR A 368 -4.46 -6.11 -11.21
CA TYR A 368 -3.15 -5.90 -11.83
C TYR A 368 -2.52 -7.24 -12.23
N PRO A 369 -2.22 -7.47 -13.52
CA PRO A 369 -1.68 -8.75 -13.95
C PRO A 369 -0.18 -8.85 -13.68
N GLY A 370 0.24 -10.00 -13.16
CA GLY A 370 1.64 -10.36 -12.95
C GLY A 370 1.95 -11.81 -13.37
N PRO A 371 3.17 -12.29 -13.11
CA PRO A 371 3.66 -13.57 -13.62
C PRO A 371 2.81 -14.80 -13.26
N GLY A 372 2.03 -14.74 -12.17
CA GLY A 372 1.21 -15.86 -11.70
C GLY A 372 -0.30 -15.58 -11.65
N GLY A 373 -0.77 -14.47 -12.23
CA GLY A 373 -2.16 -14.05 -12.16
C GLY A 373 -2.31 -12.63 -11.61
N VAL A 374 -3.41 -12.36 -10.91
CA VAL A 374 -3.66 -11.05 -10.29
C VAL A 374 -2.70 -10.84 -9.12
N GLU A 375 -2.09 -9.65 -9.04
CA GLU A 375 -1.14 -9.24 -8.00
C GLU A 375 -1.84 -8.47 -6.89
N VAL A 376 -2.83 -9.14 -6.27
CA VAL A 376 -3.50 -8.71 -5.06
C VAL A 376 -3.34 -9.82 -4.03
N TYR A 377 -2.77 -9.49 -2.87
CA TYR A 377 -2.41 -10.47 -1.85
C TYR A 377 -2.86 -10.06 -0.47
N GLY A 378 -3.41 -11.03 0.25
CA GLY A 378 -3.77 -10.91 1.64
C GLY A 378 -2.85 -11.75 2.51
N ILE A 379 -2.32 -11.17 3.59
CA ILE A 379 -1.61 -11.91 4.63
C ILE A 379 -2.64 -12.36 5.67
N THR A 380 -2.56 -13.62 6.09
CA THR A 380 -3.49 -14.24 7.05
C THR A 380 -2.82 -14.56 8.40
N GLY A 381 -1.51 -14.41 8.50
CA GLY A 381 -0.79 -14.65 9.74
C GLY A 381 0.64 -14.13 9.70
N VAL A 382 1.08 -13.60 10.83
CA VAL A 382 2.42 -13.03 11.03
C VAL A 382 2.96 -13.55 12.34
N THR A 383 4.24 -13.91 12.37
CA THR A 383 4.94 -14.40 13.56
C THR A 383 6.24 -13.64 13.76
N LEU A 384 6.68 -13.55 15.01
CA LEU A 384 7.85 -12.78 15.41
C LEU A 384 8.86 -13.69 16.10
N ARG A 385 10.15 -13.46 15.81
CA ARG A 385 11.26 -13.92 16.63
C ARG A 385 12.11 -12.72 17.01
N ALA A 386 12.09 -12.35 18.29
CA ALA A 386 12.84 -11.21 18.80
C ALA A 386 12.89 -11.23 20.33
N LEU A 387 13.93 -10.60 20.87
CA LEU A 387 13.86 -10.07 22.23
C LEU A 387 12.86 -8.90 22.23
N LEU A 388 11.74 -9.07 22.93
CA LEU A 388 10.70 -8.06 23.04
C LEU A 388 11.17 -6.88 23.91
N PRO A 389 10.62 -5.67 23.69
CA PRO A 389 10.79 -4.57 24.62
C PRO A 389 10.42 -4.98 26.05
N GLU A 390 11.04 -4.31 27.01
CA GLU A 390 10.69 -4.49 28.41
C GLU A 390 9.19 -4.24 28.62
N MET A 391 8.51 -5.19 29.24
CA MET A 391 7.08 -5.09 29.50
C MET A 391 6.67 -5.72 30.82
N THR A 392 5.59 -5.19 31.39
CA THR A 392 4.92 -5.79 32.55
C THR A 392 4.10 -6.99 32.11
N VAL A 393 4.20 -8.08 32.87
CA VAL A 393 3.28 -9.22 32.77
C VAL A 393 2.00 -8.86 33.51
N LEU A 394 0.88 -8.83 32.79
CA LEU A 394 -0.41 -8.42 33.34
C LEU A 394 -1.25 -9.63 33.78
N ALA A 395 -1.17 -10.73 33.02
CA ALA A 395 -1.87 -11.97 33.35
C ALA A 395 -1.03 -13.20 33.04
N LEU A 396 -1.25 -14.24 33.84
CA LEU A 396 -0.83 -15.61 33.56
C LEU A 396 -2.09 -16.49 33.57
N TRP A 397 -2.17 -17.40 32.62
CA TRP A 397 -3.26 -18.37 32.54
C TRP A 397 -2.68 -19.75 32.26
N ALA A 398 -3.22 -20.78 32.90
CA ALA A 398 -2.87 -22.17 32.62
C ALA A 398 -4.14 -22.94 32.27
N GLY A 399 -4.04 -23.84 31.30
CA GLY A 399 -5.09 -24.79 30.97
C GLY A 399 -5.33 -25.80 32.11
N GLU A 400 -6.43 -26.54 32.05
CA GLU A 400 -6.79 -27.56 33.05
C GLU A 400 -5.76 -28.71 33.15
N ASP A 401 -4.88 -28.84 32.16
CA ASP A 401 -3.79 -29.82 32.11
C ASP A 401 -2.47 -29.28 32.68
N ASP A 402 -2.41 -28.01 33.11
CA ASP A 402 -1.21 -27.30 33.62
C ASP A 402 0.01 -27.28 32.66
N THR A 403 -0.11 -27.85 31.46
CA THR A 403 0.96 -27.93 30.46
C THR A 403 0.93 -26.79 29.45
N HIS A 404 -0.20 -26.08 29.35
CA HIS A 404 -0.36 -24.94 28.45
C HIS A 404 -0.46 -23.63 29.25
N VAL A 405 0.68 -22.99 29.47
CA VAL A 405 0.74 -21.68 30.12
C VAL A 405 0.74 -20.57 29.08
N TRP A 406 -0.02 -19.51 29.37
CA TRP A 406 -0.15 -18.32 28.56
C TRP A 406 0.18 -17.07 29.38
N VAL A 407 0.88 -16.15 28.75
CA VAL A 407 1.34 -14.89 29.33
C VAL A 407 0.70 -13.74 28.56
N TYR A 408 0.03 -12.83 29.27
CA TYR A 408 -0.45 -11.59 28.68
C TYR A 408 0.50 -10.44 29.06
N GLY A 409 1.32 -10.01 28.10
CA GLY A 409 2.27 -8.90 28.26
C GLY A 409 1.69 -7.58 27.77
N ALA A 410 1.98 -6.47 28.47
CA ALA A 410 1.40 -5.15 28.18
C ALA A 410 1.68 -4.62 26.76
N VAL A 411 2.75 -5.07 26.09
CA VAL A 411 3.16 -4.59 24.75
C VAL A 411 2.94 -5.64 23.65
N ARG A 412 2.77 -6.91 24.02
CA ARG A 412 2.70 -8.03 23.05
C ARG A 412 1.38 -8.79 23.06
N GLY A 413 0.57 -8.66 24.11
CA GLY A 413 -0.65 -9.44 24.30
C GLY A 413 -0.34 -10.88 24.72
N TRP A 414 -1.18 -11.82 24.29
CA TRP A 414 -1.03 -13.24 24.61
C TRP A 414 0.15 -13.89 23.89
N LEU A 415 0.97 -14.61 24.64
CA LEU A 415 2.04 -15.48 24.19
C LEU A 415 1.92 -16.81 24.91
N SER A 416 2.19 -17.92 24.22
CA SER A 416 2.29 -19.21 24.88
C SER A 416 3.67 -19.39 25.49
N LEU A 417 3.73 -20.15 26.57
CA LEU A 417 4.96 -20.71 27.10
C LEU A 417 5.07 -22.12 26.53
N ASP A 418 6.20 -22.46 25.90
CA ASP A 418 6.43 -23.82 25.40
C ASP A 418 7.54 -24.49 26.21
N GLY A 419 7.30 -25.75 26.54
CA GLY A 419 8.17 -26.61 27.32
C GLY A 419 7.44 -27.90 27.60
N ASP A 420 7.95 -29.02 27.08
CA ASP A 420 7.39 -30.37 27.31
C ASP A 420 7.31 -30.73 28.81
N ASP A 421 7.92 -29.93 29.70
CA ASP A 421 8.00 -30.11 31.15
C ASP A 421 7.72 -28.80 31.94
N LEU A 422 6.67 -28.04 31.59
CA LEU A 422 6.22 -26.90 32.38
C LEU A 422 5.59 -27.36 33.72
N THR A 423 6.42 -27.69 34.70
CA THR A 423 5.97 -27.91 36.08
C THR A 423 5.78 -26.55 36.80
N PRO A 424 5.01 -26.48 37.90
CA PRO A 424 4.93 -25.27 38.73
C PRO A 424 6.28 -24.71 39.21
N GLU A 425 7.30 -25.57 39.26
CA GLU A 425 8.67 -25.25 39.68
C GLU A 425 9.57 -24.81 38.51
N HIS A 426 9.04 -24.77 37.28
CA HIS A 426 9.79 -24.37 36.10
C HIS A 426 10.35 -22.95 36.32
N PRO A 427 11.66 -22.72 36.18
CA PRO A 427 12.29 -21.44 36.53
C PRO A 427 11.68 -20.26 35.80
N LEU A 428 11.31 -20.46 34.53
CA LEU A 428 10.70 -19.44 33.69
C LEU A 428 9.30 -19.05 34.21
N LEU A 429 8.50 -20.03 34.63
CA LEU A 429 7.17 -19.80 35.19
C LEU A 429 7.25 -19.10 36.55
N THR A 430 8.19 -19.54 37.40
CA THR A 430 8.44 -18.92 38.71
C THR A 430 8.83 -17.45 38.58
N GLU A 431 9.72 -17.12 37.64
CA GLU A 431 10.17 -15.76 37.40
C GLU A 431 9.07 -14.88 36.79
N LEU A 432 8.24 -15.41 35.88
CA LEU A 432 7.07 -14.71 35.35
C LEU A 432 6.04 -14.42 36.44
N ALA A 433 5.70 -15.40 37.26
CA ALA A 433 4.75 -15.25 38.36
C ALA A 433 5.24 -14.25 39.40
N THR A 434 6.53 -14.31 39.75
CA THR A 434 7.17 -13.34 40.65
C THR A 434 7.15 -11.94 40.06
N SER A 435 7.49 -11.80 38.77
CA SER A 435 7.51 -10.50 38.10
C SER A 435 6.12 -9.90 37.97
N GLN A 436 5.10 -10.71 37.67
CA GLN A 436 3.69 -10.30 37.69
C GLN A 436 3.28 -9.81 39.09
N ALA A 437 3.55 -10.60 40.13
CA ALA A 437 3.15 -10.27 41.51
C ALA A 437 3.82 -8.98 42.03
N LEU A 438 5.04 -8.70 41.59
CA LEU A 438 5.80 -7.50 41.95
C LEU A 438 5.60 -6.31 41.00
N GLY A 439 4.88 -6.50 39.89
CA GLY A 439 4.81 -5.51 38.80
C GLY A 439 6.18 -5.20 38.18
N ARG A 440 7.15 -6.13 38.30
CA ARG A 440 8.50 -5.97 37.77
C ARG A 440 8.47 -6.20 36.25
N PRO A 441 9.01 -5.28 35.44
CA PRO A 441 9.13 -5.51 34.01
C PRO A 441 10.10 -6.66 33.68
N VAL A 442 9.87 -7.33 32.56
CA VAL A 442 10.71 -8.40 32.03
C VAL A 442 10.94 -8.22 30.55
N ARG A 443 12.07 -8.72 30.03
CA ARG A 443 12.29 -8.89 28.60
C ARG A 443 12.08 -10.35 28.24
N LEU A 444 11.11 -10.60 27.36
CA LEU A 444 10.81 -11.95 26.88
C LEU A 444 11.48 -12.14 25.52
N PHE A 445 12.14 -13.26 25.30
CA PHE A 445 12.46 -13.68 23.94
C PHE A 445 11.30 -14.47 23.37
N GLU A 446 10.69 -13.91 22.33
CA GLU A 446 9.68 -14.59 21.54
C GLU A 446 10.34 -15.37 20.40
N ASP A 447 9.92 -16.61 20.19
CA ASP A 447 10.21 -17.40 19.00
C ASP A 447 8.92 -18.05 18.51
N ASP A 448 8.42 -17.55 17.40
CA ASP A 448 7.22 -18.05 16.74
C ASP A 448 5.95 -18.13 17.62
N GLY A 449 5.66 -17.04 18.34
CA GLY A 449 4.50 -16.92 19.22
C GLY A 449 4.70 -17.53 20.61
N ARG A 450 5.89 -18.09 20.88
CA ARG A 450 6.24 -18.74 22.15
C ARG A 450 7.31 -17.96 22.88
N ILE A 451 7.25 -17.95 24.20
CA ILE A 451 8.34 -17.44 25.04
C ILE A 451 9.34 -18.57 25.27
N THR A 452 10.59 -18.36 24.86
CA THR A 452 11.66 -19.37 25.01
C THR A 452 12.70 -19.00 26.05
N SER A 453 12.86 -17.71 26.36
CA SER A 453 13.73 -17.25 27.45
C SER A 453 13.27 -15.94 28.06
N LEU A 454 13.76 -15.68 29.28
CA LEU A 454 13.63 -14.42 30.00
C LEU A 454 15.00 -13.76 30.09
N HIS A 455 15.04 -12.45 29.92
CA HIS A 455 16.23 -11.65 30.13
C HIS A 455 15.94 -10.63 31.24
N PRO A 456 16.81 -10.55 32.27
CA PRO A 456 16.68 -9.51 33.30
C PRO A 456 16.83 -8.13 32.64
N SER A 457 16.16 -7.12 33.18
CA SER A 457 16.23 -5.72 32.76
C SER A 457 17.66 -5.18 32.76
#